data_AF-A0A1I0KDU1-F1
#
_entry.id   AF-A0A1I0KDU1-F1
#
_cell.length_a   1.000
_cell.length_b   1.000
_cell.length_c   1.000
_cell.angle_alpha   90.00
_cell.angle_beta   90.00
_cell.angle_gamma   90.00
#
_symmetry.space_group_name_H-M   'P 1'
#
loop_
_entity.id
_entity.type
_entity.pdbx_description
1 polymer ?
#
loop_
_entity_poly.entity_id
_entity_poly.type
_entity_poly.pdbx_seq_one_letter_code
_entity_poly.pdbx_strand_id
1 'polypeptide(L)'
;MTSTDEFRARARAWLEQNAKPFDEAADYDLEGTAVPLEESKRFQKALWEAGFAGITWPEEYGGQGLGPAELIAFSEEAADFELPTGPFTIGLGMPGPTILELGTEEQKKRYLPPLLKGEEIWCQLFSEPSAGSDVASLQTTATRTETGWIINGQKVWTSGAQHSDYGAIIARTDPSVPKHSGITMFIVDMSHPGVTVRPLVVATGHAPFNEVFFDDVEVSDDAVIGRVGEGWAAAVVMLRHERVTIGTGTRARSNPLGFDSLLELARARGLNDDPAVRRRLALLYARESALGAYGRVLHEESMAGVPIGARGSAAKLAGAEQALWAADLAQDLLGADLALGGADLERVVMAVVAAPGNAVAGGTNEIQRNIIGERVLGLAKDPGVDRNTPYNKLKLSR
;
A
#
# COMPACT_ATOMS: atom_id res chain seq x y z
N MET A 1 6.10 27.10 -17.50
CA MET A 1 5.40 25.84 -17.23
C MET A 1 5.21 25.15 -18.56
N THR A 2 5.81 23.98 -18.72
CA THR A 2 5.55 23.04 -19.81
C THR A 2 4.06 22.69 -19.78
N SER A 3 3.39 22.62 -20.92
CA SER A 3 1.98 22.21 -20.94
C SER A 3 1.84 20.74 -20.50
N THR A 4 0.68 20.33 -19.97
CA THR A 4 0.44 18.91 -19.62
C THR A 4 0.60 17.99 -20.84
N ASP A 5 0.31 18.48 -22.05
CA ASP A 5 0.52 17.72 -23.30
C ASP A 5 2.01 17.54 -23.63
N GLU A 6 2.83 18.57 -23.43
CA GLU A 6 4.28 18.48 -23.57
C GLU A 6 4.88 17.53 -22.51
N PHE A 7 4.37 17.57 -21.27
CA PHE A 7 4.77 16.64 -20.21
C PHE A 7 4.42 15.19 -20.59
N ARG A 8 3.20 14.96 -21.10
CA ARG A 8 2.73 13.65 -21.58
C ARG A 8 3.61 13.11 -22.71
N ALA A 9 3.91 13.94 -23.71
CA ALA A 9 4.76 13.53 -24.82
C ALA A 9 6.17 13.14 -24.35
N ARG A 10 6.71 13.87 -23.37
CA ARG A 10 8.01 13.55 -22.74
C ARG A 10 7.97 12.26 -21.93
N ALA A 11 6.89 12.03 -21.17
CA ALA A 11 6.68 10.79 -20.41
C ALA A 11 6.63 9.58 -21.33
N ARG A 12 5.80 9.63 -22.39
CA ARG A 12 5.68 8.59 -23.41
C ARG A 12 7.04 8.26 -24.03
N ALA A 13 7.73 9.27 -24.54
CA ALA A 13 9.02 9.08 -25.22
C ALA A 13 10.08 8.47 -24.28
N TRP A 14 10.07 8.84 -23.00
CA TRP A 14 10.99 8.26 -22.02
C TRP A 14 10.63 6.80 -21.70
N LEU A 15 9.34 6.50 -21.49
CA LEU A 15 8.86 5.14 -21.22
C LEU A 15 9.18 4.18 -22.38
N GLU A 16 8.94 4.60 -23.63
CA GLU A 16 9.28 3.82 -24.84
C GLU A 16 10.77 3.46 -24.93
N GLN A 17 11.65 4.27 -24.33
CA GLN A 17 13.10 4.08 -24.37
C GLN A 17 13.66 3.32 -23.16
N ASN A 18 13.00 3.40 -22.00
CA ASN A 18 13.58 3.00 -20.71
C ASN A 18 12.75 1.93 -19.99
N ALA A 19 11.49 1.72 -20.35
CA ALA A 19 10.62 0.72 -19.76
C ALA A 19 10.27 -0.37 -20.77
N LYS A 20 10.06 -1.59 -20.28
CA LYS A 20 9.56 -2.68 -21.12
C LYS A 20 8.06 -2.48 -21.35
N PRO A 21 7.55 -2.74 -22.57
CA PRO A 21 6.11 -2.87 -22.75
C PRO A 21 5.57 -3.94 -21.80
N PHE A 22 4.37 -3.71 -21.29
CA PHE A 22 3.69 -4.66 -20.42
C PHE A 22 3.54 -6.03 -21.11
N ASP A 23 4.09 -7.09 -20.51
CA ASP A 23 3.98 -8.46 -21.02
C ASP A 23 3.00 -9.28 -20.17
N GLU A 24 1.95 -9.79 -20.83
CA GLU A 24 0.94 -10.61 -20.15
C GLU A 24 1.46 -11.98 -19.72
N ALA A 25 2.56 -12.45 -20.32
CA ALA A 25 3.21 -13.73 -20.06
C ALA A 25 4.31 -13.66 -18.99
N ALA A 26 4.63 -12.47 -18.46
CA ALA A 26 5.57 -12.32 -17.36
C ALA A 26 4.99 -12.86 -16.04
N ASP A 27 5.87 -13.31 -15.14
CA ASP A 27 5.49 -13.82 -13.82
C ASP A 27 4.64 -12.81 -13.05
N TYR A 28 3.59 -13.29 -12.36
CA TYR A 28 2.76 -12.42 -11.54
C TYR A 28 3.47 -12.03 -10.26
N ASP A 29 4.13 -10.89 -10.31
CA ASP A 29 4.86 -10.36 -9.18
C ASP A 29 4.13 -9.16 -8.59
N LEU A 30 3.22 -9.47 -7.66
CA LEU A 30 2.43 -8.48 -6.91
C LEU A 30 3.28 -7.41 -6.22
N GLU A 31 4.58 -7.67 -6.02
CA GLU A 31 5.42 -6.95 -5.05
C GLU A 31 6.75 -6.45 -5.62
N GLY A 32 7.03 -6.71 -6.90
CA GLY A 32 8.26 -6.25 -7.55
C GLY A 32 9.52 -7.02 -7.15
N THR A 33 9.39 -8.27 -6.70
CA THR A 33 10.48 -9.18 -6.30
C THR A 33 11.07 -10.02 -7.44
N ALA A 34 10.37 -10.15 -8.57
CA ALA A 34 10.83 -10.85 -9.77
C ALA A 34 11.94 -10.08 -10.48
N VAL A 35 11.94 -8.75 -10.33
CA VAL A 35 13.01 -7.89 -10.83
C VAL A 35 14.11 -7.77 -9.76
N PRO A 36 15.39 -7.99 -10.11
CA PRO A 36 16.49 -7.81 -9.16
C PRO A 36 16.48 -6.41 -8.54
N LEU A 37 16.68 -6.31 -7.22
CA LEU A 37 16.62 -5.05 -6.48
C LEU A 37 17.49 -3.94 -7.08
N GLU A 38 18.68 -4.28 -7.58
CA GLU A 38 19.60 -3.34 -8.24
C GLU A 38 19.05 -2.78 -9.57
N GLU A 39 18.25 -3.56 -10.30
CA GLU A 39 17.53 -3.07 -11.47
C GLU A 39 16.41 -2.11 -11.07
N SER A 40 15.63 -2.43 -10.04
CA SER A 40 14.64 -1.51 -9.45
C SER A 40 15.25 -0.20 -8.98
N LYS A 41 16.37 -0.24 -8.25
CA LYS A 41 17.10 0.97 -7.79
C LYS A 41 17.58 1.83 -8.97
N ARG A 42 18.16 1.20 -10.00
CA ARG A 42 18.60 1.93 -11.22
C ARG A 42 17.43 2.55 -11.96
N PHE A 43 16.33 1.82 -12.12
CA PHE A 43 15.14 2.33 -12.80
C PHE A 43 14.51 3.49 -12.04
N GLN A 44 14.33 3.35 -10.73
CA GLN A 44 13.76 4.42 -9.88
C GLN A 44 14.62 5.69 -9.93
N LYS A 45 15.95 5.54 -9.91
CA LYS A 45 16.86 6.67 -10.07
C LYS A 45 16.69 7.35 -11.43
N ALA A 46 16.65 6.58 -12.52
CA ALA A 46 16.45 7.12 -13.86
C ALA A 46 15.08 7.81 -14.00
N LEU A 47 14.03 7.24 -13.39
CA LEU A 47 12.69 7.82 -13.33
C LEU A 47 12.69 9.17 -12.59
N TRP A 48 13.43 9.27 -11.49
CA TRP A 48 13.61 10.51 -10.75
C TRP A 48 14.42 11.56 -11.52
N GLU A 49 15.55 11.18 -12.13
CA GLU A 49 16.39 12.07 -12.96
C GLU A 49 15.61 12.60 -14.18
N ALA A 50 14.71 11.77 -14.72
CA ALA A 50 13.80 12.16 -15.78
C ALA A 50 12.58 12.97 -15.28
N GLY A 51 12.46 13.27 -13.99
CA GLY A 51 11.38 14.08 -13.45
C GLY A 51 10.00 13.41 -13.47
N PHE A 52 9.97 12.09 -13.29
CA PHE A 52 8.73 11.29 -13.22
C PHE A 52 8.53 10.58 -11.88
N ALA A 53 9.47 10.71 -10.94
CA ALA A 53 9.28 10.33 -9.53
C ALA A 53 8.98 11.57 -8.67
N GLY A 54 8.08 11.44 -7.70
CA GLY A 54 7.69 12.56 -6.82
C GLY A 54 7.05 13.74 -7.56
N ILE A 55 6.26 13.45 -8.61
CA ILE A 55 5.67 14.45 -9.52
C ILE A 55 5.00 15.60 -8.75
N THR A 56 4.19 15.29 -7.75
CA THR A 56 3.44 16.28 -6.96
C THR A 56 4.13 16.70 -5.66
N TRP A 57 5.32 16.18 -5.38
CA TRP A 57 6.04 16.49 -4.15
C TRP A 57 6.79 17.83 -4.30
N PRO A 58 6.97 18.61 -3.21
CA PRO A 58 7.69 19.88 -3.27
C PRO A 58 9.14 19.73 -3.77
N GLU A 59 9.57 20.66 -4.61
CA GLU A 59 10.94 20.69 -5.16
C GLU A 59 12.01 20.78 -4.06
N GLU A 60 11.73 21.51 -2.96
CA GLU A 60 12.67 21.67 -1.84
C GLU A 60 13.04 20.35 -1.14
N TYR A 61 12.24 19.30 -1.33
CA TYR A 61 12.50 17.95 -0.83
C TYR A 61 12.80 16.93 -1.94
N GLY A 62 13.13 17.41 -3.14
CA GLY A 62 13.54 16.59 -4.28
C GLY A 62 12.40 16.11 -5.18
N GLY A 63 11.16 16.56 -4.96
CA GLY A 63 10.04 16.34 -5.86
C GLY A 63 10.09 17.23 -7.11
N GLN A 64 9.05 17.18 -7.94
CA GLN A 64 8.97 17.97 -9.18
C GLN A 64 8.08 19.22 -9.06
N GLY A 65 7.35 19.39 -7.94
CA GLY A 65 6.48 20.54 -7.73
C GLY A 65 5.32 20.66 -8.73
N LEU A 66 5.00 19.59 -9.47
CA LEU A 66 3.99 19.58 -10.52
C LEU A 66 2.59 19.31 -9.97
N GLY A 67 1.60 19.44 -10.85
CA GLY A 67 0.21 19.27 -10.51
C GLY A 67 -0.29 17.83 -10.68
N PRO A 68 -1.51 17.56 -10.20
CA PRO A 68 -2.17 16.27 -10.39
C PRO A 68 -2.52 15.97 -11.85
N ALA A 69 -2.62 16.98 -12.72
CA ALA A 69 -2.76 16.79 -14.17
C ALA A 69 -1.55 16.05 -14.76
N GLU A 70 -0.34 16.40 -14.34
CA GLU A 70 0.90 15.73 -14.75
C GLU A 70 0.98 14.31 -14.17
N LEU A 71 0.54 14.11 -12.91
CA LEU A 71 0.49 12.78 -12.30
C LEU A 71 -0.47 11.84 -13.06
N ILE A 72 -1.66 12.33 -13.43
CA ILE A 72 -2.63 11.58 -14.25
C ILE A 72 -2.01 11.27 -15.62
N ALA A 73 -1.45 12.28 -16.29
CA ALA A 73 -0.84 12.10 -17.59
C ALA A 73 0.26 11.03 -17.54
N PHE A 74 1.17 11.07 -16.56
CA PHE A 74 2.17 10.03 -16.39
C PHE A 74 1.55 8.64 -16.15
N SER A 75 0.55 8.55 -15.28
CA SER A 75 -0.11 7.28 -14.93
C SER A 75 -0.80 6.64 -16.13
N GLU A 76 -1.43 7.44 -17.00
CA GLU A 76 -2.06 6.96 -18.24
C GLU A 76 -1.03 6.47 -19.25
N GLU A 77 0.09 7.19 -19.41
CA GLU A 77 1.16 6.77 -20.33
C GLU A 77 1.89 5.52 -19.83
N ALA A 78 2.09 5.39 -18.52
CA ALA A 78 2.77 4.25 -17.92
C ALA A 78 1.92 2.97 -17.86
N ALA A 79 0.61 3.05 -18.12
CA ALA A 79 -0.31 1.92 -17.98
C ALA A 79 0.01 0.72 -18.91
N ASP A 80 0.70 0.98 -20.03
CA ASP A 80 1.10 -0.03 -21.01
C ASP A 80 2.57 -0.47 -20.84
N PHE A 81 3.24 -0.10 -19.74
CA PHE A 81 4.64 -0.42 -19.47
C PHE A 81 4.82 -1.12 -18.12
N GLU A 82 5.88 -1.94 -18.04
CA GLU A 82 6.36 -2.49 -16.77
C GLU A 82 7.25 -1.48 -16.07
N LEU A 83 6.89 -1.12 -14.85
CA LEU A 83 7.71 -0.27 -13.98
C LEU A 83 8.23 -1.11 -12.82
N PRO A 84 9.54 -1.42 -12.74
CA PRO A 84 10.12 -2.21 -11.65
C PRO A 84 10.29 -1.36 -10.36
N THR A 85 9.23 -0.67 -9.94
CA THR A 85 9.23 0.27 -8.81
C THR A 85 8.60 -0.32 -7.53
N GLY A 86 8.16 -1.58 -7.56
CA GLY A 86 7.52 -2.29 -6.44
C GLY A 86 8.22 -2.13 -5.08
N PRO A 87 9.56 -2.26 -4.99
CA PRO A 87 10.27 -2.06 -3.73
C PRO A 87 10.05 -0.68 -3.07
N PHE A 88 9.74 0.36 -3.86
CA PHE A 88 9.56 1.73 -3.36
C PHE A 88 8.09 2.09 -3.10
N THR A 89 7.14 1.24 -3.49
CA THR A 89 5.70 1.53 -3.40
C THR A 89 5.27 1.84 -1.97
N ILE A 90 5.76 1.08 -0.98
CA ILE A 90 5.44 1.33 0.43
C ILE A 90 6.00 2.68 0.85
N GLY A 91 7.30 2.91 0.67
CA GLY A 91 7.98 4.16 1.04
C GLY A 91 7.34 5.41 0.44
N LEU A 92 7.14 5.40 -0.89
CA LEU A 92 6.58 6.53 -1.63
C LEU A 92 5.08 6.71 -1.40
N GLY A 93 4.36 5.64 -1.06
CA GLY A 93 2.92 5.66 -0.83
C GLY A 93 2.51 5.96 0.62
N MET A 94 3.37 5.69 1.60
CA MET A 94 2.97 5.68 3.02
C MET A 94 3.94 6.43 3.95
N PRO A 95 5.15 5.93 4.33
CA PRO A 95 6.07 6.69 5.18
C PRO A 95 6.47 8.05 4.63
N GLY A 96 6.82 8.13 3.35
CA GLY A 96 7.28 9.37 2.72
C GLY A 96 6.25 10.50 2.80
N PRO A 97 5.00 10.31 2.33
CA PRO A 97 3.93 11.29 2.50
C PRO A 97 3.62 11.63 3.97
N THR A 98 3.76 10.66 4.88
CA THR A 98 3.56 10.90 6.31
C THR A 98 4.65 11.81 6.89
N ILE A 99 5.91 11.62 6.50
CA ILE A 99 7.04 12.51 6.86
C ILE A 99 6.86 13.89 6.21
N LEU A 100 6.37 13.94 4.98
CA LEU A 100 6.09 15.21 4.31
C LEU A 100 5.03 16.05 5.06
N GLU A 101 4.01 15.40 5.64
CA GLU A 101 2.94 16.07 6.40
C GLU A 101 3.32 16.37 7.86
N LEU A 102 3.97 15.43 8.55
CA LEU A 102 4.16 15.46 10.02
C LEU A 102 5.62 15.57 10.47
N GLY A 103 6.56 15.32 9.57
CA GLY A 103 7.98 15.32 9.90
C GLY A 103 8.52 16.73 10.14
N THR A 104 9.64 16.81 10.84
CA THR A 104 10.40 18.06 10.96
C THR A 104 11.07 18.42 9.63
N GLU A 105 11.53 19.66 9.48
CA GLU A 105 12.25 20.08 8.28
C GLU A 105 13.55 19.28 8.06
N GLU A 106 14.21 18.90 9.16
CA GLU A 106 15.40 18.06 9.15
C GLU A 106 15.07 16.65 8.63
N GLN A 107 13.97 16.05 9.10
CA GLN A 107 13.51 14.74 8.63
C GLN A 107 13.15 14.78 7.14
N LYS A 108 12.39 15.79 6.69
CA LYS A 108 12.01 15.93 5.28
C LYS A 108 13.23 16.04 4.37
N LYS A 109 14.20 16.88 4.73
CA LYS A 109 15.43 17.08 3.95
C LYS A 109 16.34 15.86 3.96
N ARG A 110 16.37 15.09 5.06
CA ARG A 110 17.20 13.88 5.19
C ARG A 110 16.63 12.70 4.41
N TYR A 111 15.33 12.43 4.53
CA TYR A 111 14.76 11.13 4.15
C TYR A 111 13.99 11.15 2.83
N LEU A 112 13.36 12.27 2.44
CA LEU A 112 12.55 12.30 1.21
C LEU A 112 13.39 12.24 -0.07
N PRO A 113 14.53 12.94 -0.21
CA PRO A 113 15.32 12.87 -1.45
C PRO A 113 15.91 11.48 -1.75
N PRO A 114 16.55 10.75 -0.80
CA PRO A 114 17.06 9.40 -1.07
C PRO A 114 15.95 8.40 -1.39
N LEU A 115 14.79 8.52 -0.72
CA LEU A 115 13.60 7.72 -1.01
C LEU A 115 13.12 7.94 -2.46
N LEU A 116 13.02 9.21 -2.90
CA LEU A 116 12.59 9.54 -4.26
C LEU A 116 13.54 9.01 -5.34
N LYS A 117 14.85 9.02 -5.07
CA LYS A 117 15.90 8.50 -5.96
C LYS A 117 15.97 6.97 -6.00
N GLY A 118 15.28 6.28 -5.08
CA GLY A 118 15.40 4.84 -4.91
C GLY A 118 16.72 4.39 -4.27
N GLU A 119 17.40 5.29 -3.55
CA GLU A 119 18.61 4.98 -2.79
C GLU A 119 18.26 4.25 -1.49
N GLU A 120 17.18 4.70 -0.83
CA GLU A 120 16.67 4.17 0.44
C GLU A 120 15.25 3.60 0.28
N ILE A 121 15.02 2.40 0.81
CA ILE A 121 13.74 1.69 0.80
C ILE A 121 13.11 1.73 2.18
N TRP A 122 11.79 1.85 2.22
CA TRP A 122 11.04 2.04 3.46
C TRP A 122 9.90 1.04 3.61
N CYS A 123 9.70 0.57 4.84
CA CYS A 123 8.54 -0.26 5.21
C CYS A 123 7.63 0.40 6.27
N GLN A 124 6.42 -0.14 6.41
CA GLN A 124 5.45 0.22 7.45
C GLN A 124 5.41 -0.88 8.53
N LEU A 125 5.59 -0.50 9.79
CA LEU A 125 5.75 -1.42 10.93
C LEU A 125 4.59 -1.26 11.93
N PHE A 126 3.36 -1.59 11.49
CA PHE A 126 2.15 -1.39 12.29
C PHE A 126 1.70 -2.68 13.00
N SER A 127 1.30 -3.67 12.20
CA SER A 127 0.66 -4.90 12.66
C SER A 127 1.55 -5.75 13.54
N GLU A 128 0.95 -6.38 14.53
CA GLU A 128 1.58 -7.34 15.44
C GLU A 128 0.80 -8.65 15.46
N PRO A 129 1.40 -9.78 15.87
CA PRO A 129 0.69 -11.05 15.98
C PRO A 129 -0.62 -10.96 16.77
N SER A 130 -0.65 -10.16 17.83
CA SER A 130 -1.81 -9.92 18.68
C SER A 130 -2.63 -8.67 18.32
N ALA A 131 -2.21 -7.87 17.34
CA ALA A 131 -2.83 -6.58 17.02
C ALA A 131 -2.78 -6.29 15.51
N GLY A 132 -3.80 -6.79 14.79
CA GLY A 132 -4.08 -6.46 13.39
C GLY A 132 -5.18 -5.39 13.28
N SER A 133 -6.45 -5.80 13.17
CA SER A 133 -7.59 -4.85 13.05
C SER A 133 -7.70 -3.85 14.21
N ASP A 134 -7.33 -4.26 15.42
CA ASP A 134 -7.19 -3.36 16.57
C ASP A 134 -5.74 -2.93 16.76
N VAL A 135 -5.17 -2.26 15.74
CA VAL A 135 -3.78 -1.76 15.73
C VAL A 135 -3.46 -0.97 17.01
N ALA A 136 -4.43 -0.21 17.53
CA ALA A 136 -4.23 0.59 18.74
C ALA A 136 -3.98 -0.24 20.01
N SER A 137 -4.18 -1.57 19.97
CA SER A 137 -3.84 -2.49 21.06
C SER A 137 -2.42 -3.05 21.00
N LEU A 138 -1.58 -2.57 20.09
CA LEU A 138 -0.17 -2.93 19.95
C LEU A 138 0.59 -2.96 21.30
N GLN A 139 1.51 -3.90 21.41
CA GLN A 139 2.31 -4.24 22.58
C GLN A 139 3.80 -3.89 22.41
N THR A 140 4.29 -3.65 21.18
CA THR A 140 5.66 -3.11 20.98
C THR A 140 5.82 -1.85 21.83
N THR A 141 6.87 -1.80 22.65
CA THR A 141 7.14 -0.70 23.56
C THR A 141 8.24 0.21 23.04
N ALA A 142 8.19 1.48 23.41
CA ALA A 142 9.29 2.42 23.31
C ALA A 142 9.49 3.04 24.70
N THR A 143 10.55 2.66 25.39
CA THR A 143 10.86 3.12 26.75
C THR A 143 11.85 4.27 26.69
N ARG A 144 11.55 5.37 27.37
CA ARG A 144 12.40 6.57 27.35
C ARG A 144 13.74 6.34 28.05
N THR A 145 14.82 6.84 27.45
CA THR A 145 16.18 6.88 27.99
C THR A 145 16.63 8.32 28.22
N GLU A 146 17.90 8.53 28.58
CA GLU A 146 18.49 9.87 28.70
C GLU A 146 18.64 10.59 27.35
N THR A 147 18.78 9.84 26.25
CA THR A 147 19.12 10.34 24.91
C THR A 147 18.05 10.07 23.85
N GLY A 148 17.01 9.31 24.18
CA GLY A 148 15.94 8.95 23.27
C GLY A 148 15.06 7.84 23.82
N TRP A 149 14.98 6.73 23.08
CA TRP A 149 14.06 5.62 23.34
C TRP A 149 14.71 4.27 23.02
N ILE A 150 14.31 3.24 23.75
CA ILE A 150 14.61 1.84 23.44
C ILE A 150 13.31 1.16 22.99
N ILE A 151 13.32 0.60 21.78
CA ILE A 151 12.20 -0.11 21.18
C ILE A 151 12.37 -1.62 21.36
N ASN A 152 11.32 -2.25 21.89
CA ASN A 152 11.26 -3.70 22.09
C ASN A 152 9.90 -4.25 21.64
N GLY A 153 9.90 -5.32 20.84
CA GLY A 153 8.66 -5.99 20.42
C GLY A 153 8.78 -6.75 19.11
N GLN A 154 7.62 -7.02 18.51
CA GLN A 154 7.50 -7.76 17.25
C GLN A 154 6.43 -7.12 16.36
N LYS A 155 6.77 -6.98 15.08
CA LYS A 155 5.85 -6.65 13.99
C LYS A 155 5.72 -7.84 13.04
N VAL A 156 4.62 -7.90 12.30
CA VAL A 156 4.32 -8.98 11.35
C VAL A 156 3.53 -8.44 10.15
N TRP A 157 3.55 -9.19 9.06
CA TRP A 157 2.95 -8.79 7.77
C TRP A 157 3.62 -7.56 7.15
N THR A 158 4.88 -7.29 7.50
CA THR A 158 5.62 -6.13 7.00
C THR A 158 6.13 -6.41 5.58
N SER A 159 5.48 -5.80 4.59
CA SER A 159 5.89 -5.88 3.18
C SER A 159 7.31 -5.35 2.98
N GLY A 160 8.15 -6.13 2.30
CA GLY A 160 9.47 -5.68 1.84
C GLY A 160 10.49 -5.32 2.93
N ALA A 161 10.27 -5.72 4.19
CA ALA A 161 11.16 -5.38 5.30
C ALA A 161 12.59 -5.88 5.08
N GLN A 162 12.76 -7.02 4.42
CA GLN A 162 14.06 -7.63 4.11
C GLN A 162 14.90 -6.81 3.12
N HIS A 163 14.28 -5.83 2.46
CA HIS A 163 14.93 -4.92 1.52
C HIS A 163 14.95 -3.47 2.02
N SER A 164 14.33 -3.19 3.16
CA SER A 164 14.14 -1.83 3.66
C SER A 164 15.35 -1.35 4.46
N ASP A 165 15.75 -0.11 4.21
CA ASP A 165 16.78 0.59 4.96
C ASP A 165 16.18 1.24 6.23
N TYR A 166 14.94 1.74 6.13
CA TYR A 166 14.22 2.37 7.23
C TYR A 166 12.80 1.84 7.38
N GLY A 167 12.25 1.98 8.59
CA GLY A 167 10.86 1.63 8.89
C GLY A 167 10.15 2.72 9.68
N ALA A 168 8.90 3.01 9.33
CA ALA A 168 8.02 3.82 10.16
C ALA A 168 7.24 2.93 11.13
N ILE A 169 7.64 2.91 12.40
CA ILE A 169 7.09 2.05 13.44
C ILE A 169 6.18 2.80 14.39
N ILE A 170 5.13 2.15 14.85
CA ILE A 170 4.34 2.61 16.00
C ILE A 170 4.61 1.73 17.22
N ALA A 171 4.90 2.39 18.34
CA ALA A 171 5.22 1.74 19.60
C ALA A 171 4.53 2.47 20.78
N ARG A 172 4.25 1.69 21.83
CA ARG A 172 3.64 2.12 23.08
C ARG A 172 4.67 2.89 23.91
N THR A 173 4.45 4.18 24.10
CA THR A 173 5.28 5.05 24.96
C THR A 173 4.65 5.30 26.32
N ASP A 174 3.32 5.21 26.46
CA ASP A 174 2.63 5.38 27.73
C ASP A 174 1.47 4.38 27.88
N PRO A 175 1.61 3.34 28.70
CA PRO A 175 0.54 2.39 28.95
C PRO A 175 -0.48 2.87 30.00
N SER A 176 -0.27 4.00 30.66
CA SER A 176 -1.14 4.52 31.72
C SER A 176 -2.32 5.36 31.22
N VAL A 177 -2.31 5.72 29.94
CA VAL A 177 -3.37 6.48 29.25
C VAL A 177 -4.21 5.57 28.34
N PRO A 178 -5.37 6.03 27.83
CA PRO A 178 -6.14 5.26 26.87
C PRO A 178 -5.31 4.84 25.64
N LYS A 179 -5.64 3.68 25.06
CA LYS A 179 -4.78 3.02 24.05
C LYS A 179 -4.37 3.89 22.86
N HIS A 180 -5.22 4.81 22.41
CA HIS A 180 -4.91 5.70 21.29
C HIS A 180 -3.98 6.87 21.66
N SER A 181 -3.90 7.21 22.95
CA SER A 181 -3.12 8.36 23.47
C SER A 181 -1.73 7.99 23.96
N GLY A 182 -1.40 6.70 23.97
CA GLY A 182 -0.15 6.16 24.51
C GLY A 182 0.81 5.62 23.45
N ILE A 183 0.62 5.98 22.19
CA ILE A 183 1.39 5.46 21.04
C ILE A 183 2.20 6.62 20.45
N THR A 184 3.43 6.34 20.02
CA THR A 184 4.28 7.27 19.27
C THR A 184 4.76 6.58 18.00
N MET A 185 4.92 7.34 16.92
CA MET A 185 5.50 6.88 15.66
C MET A 185 6.98 7.27 15.60
N PHE A 186 7.85 6.36 15.17
CA PHE A 186 9.29 6.56 15.06
C PHE A 186 9.80 6.12 13.68
N ILE A 187 10.91 6.72 13.26
CA ILE A 187 11.80 6.20 12.22
C ILE A 187 12.75 5.21 12.89
N VAL A 188 12.88 4.00 12.35
CA VAL A 188 13.85 2.99 12.79
C VAL A 188 14.78 2.63 11.65
N ASP A 189 16.08 2.57 11.94
CA ASP A 189 17.09 1.99 11.06
C ASP A 189 16.94 0.45 11.07
N MET A 190 16.61 -0.12 9.91
CA MET A 190 16.38 -1.56 9.76
C MET A 190 17.69 -2.37 9.75
N SER A 191 18.84 -1.70 9.65
CA SER A 191 20.17 -2.30 9.76
C SER A 191 20.70 -2.34 11.20
N HIS A 192 19.97 -1.75 12.16
CA HIS A 192 20.36 -1.75 13.57
C HIS A 192 20.56 -3.20 14.07
N PRO A 193 21.62 -3.52 14.84
CA PRO A 193 21.93 -4.90 15.25
C PRO A 193 20.82 -5.61 16.05
N GLY A 194 19.98 -4.85 16.74
CA GLY A 194 18.79 -5.31 17.45
C GLY A 194 17.56 -5.58 16.57
N VAL A 195 17.62 -5.31 15.26
CA VAL A 195 16.54 -5.58 14.31
C VAL A 195 16.80 -6.94 13.63
N THR A 196 15.85 -7.86 13.76
CA THR A 196 15.87 -9.15 13.05
C THR A 196 14.68 -9.25 12.13
N VAL A 197 14.91 -9.39 10.83
CA VAL A 197 13.88 -9.58 9.82
C VAL A 197 13.79 -11.06 9.44
N ARG A 198 12.57 -11.62 9.42
CA ARG A 198 12.30 -13.01 8.98
C ARG A 198 11.21 -13.03 7.90
N PRO A 199 11.55 -13.39 6.66
CA PRO A 199 10.56 -13.53 5.59
C PRO A 199 9.51 -14.61 5.89
N LEU A 200 8.27 -14.35 5.48
CA LEU A 200 7.11 -15.21 5.64
C LEU A 200 6.65 -15.73 4.28
N VAL A 201 6.78 -17.03 4.08
CA VAL A 201 6.24 -17.70 2.89
C VAL A 201 4.71 -17.75 2.99
N VAL A 202 4.03 -17.15 2.01
CA VAL A 202 2.56 -17.17 1.93
C VAL A 202 2.06 -18.27 0.99
N ALA A 203 0.74 -18.40 0.85
CA ALA A 203 0.11 -19.46 0.04
C ALA A 203 0.52 -19.45 -1.44
N THR A 204 1.01 -18.32 -1.97
CA THR A 204 1.57 -18.22 -3.33
C THR A 204 2.99 -18.79 -3.45
N GLY A 205 3.60 -19.27 -2.35
CA GLY A 205 4.97 -19.76 -2.31
C GLY A 205 6.05 -18.68 -2.24
N HIS A 206 5.69 -17.43 -2.46
CA HIS A 206 6.58 -16.27 -2.34
C HIS A 206 6.72 -15.84 -0.87
N ALA A 207 7.73 -15.02 -0.56
CA ALA A 207 7.93 -14.42 0.76
C ALA A 207 7.82 -12.87 0.79
N PRO A 208 6.63 -12.31 0.49
CA PRO A 208 6.36 -10.87 0.49
C PRO A 208 6.64 -10.08 1.76
N PHE A 209 6.30 -10.76 2.85
CA PHE A 209 6.01 -10.16 4.14
C PHE A 209 7.02 -10.69 5.12
N ASN A 210 7.17 -10.00 6.24
CA ASN A 210 8.15 -10.37 7.24
C ASN A 210 7.54 -10.29 8.63
N GLU A 211 8.06 -11.14 9.50
CA GLU A 211 8.15 -10.82 10.92
C GLU A 211 9.38 -9.95 11.14
N VAL A 212 9.25 -8.94 11.98
CA VAL A 212 10.36 -8.06 12.36
C VAL A 212 10.42 -7.99 13.87
N PHE A 213 11.54 -8.38 14.45
CA PHE A 213 11.79 -8.37 15.88
C PHE A 213 12.71 -7.21 16.23
N PHE A 214 12.39 -6.53 17.33
CA PHE A 214 13.16 -5.41 17.87
C PHE A 214 13.61 -5.81 19.28
N ASP A 215 14.92 -5.94 19.47
CA ASP A 215 15.59 -6.26 20.73
C ASP A 215 16.52 -5.11 21.09
N ASP A 216 16.14 -4.34 22.12
CA ASP A 216 16.83 -3.15 22.61
C ASP A 216 17.28 -2.18 21.50
N VAL A 217 16.38 -1.86 20.57
CA VAL A 217 16.68 -0.95 19.45
C VAL A 217 16.67 0.50 19.91
N GLU A 218 17.83 1.15 19.92
CA GLU A 218 17.96 2.55 20.32
C GLU A 218 17.56 3.50 19.18
N VAL A 219 16.70 4.46 19.49
CA VAL A 219 16.38 5.59 18.60
C VAL A 219 16.45 6.90 19.37
N SER A 220 16.92 7.95 18.73
CA SER A 220 17.01 9.29 19.32
C SER A 220 15.66 10.02 19.34
N ASP A 221 15.55 11.11 20.09
CA ASP A 221 14.32 11.91 20.18
C ASP A 221 13.88 12.51 18.81
N ASP A 222 14.82 12.77 17.90
CA ASP A 222 14.55 13.25 16.53
C ASP A 222 14.06 12.14 15.58
N ALA A 223 14.00 10.88 16.03
CA ALA A 223 13.36 9.80 15.29
C ALA A 223 11.83 9.88 15.35
N VAL A 224 11.24 10.66 16.26
CA VAL A 224 9.79 10.79 16.40
C VAL A 224 9.18 11.46 15.17
N ILE A 225 8.22 10.80 14.52
CA ILE A 225 7.41 11.40 13.44
C ILE A 225 6.20 12.09 14.09
N GLY A 226 6.14 13.41 13.98
CA GLY A 226 5.12 14.22 14.66
C GLY A 226 5.48 14.47 16.13
N ARG A 227 4.69 13.92 17.07
CA ARG A 227 4.85 14.18 18.51
C ARG A 227 4.67 12.92 19.35
N VAL A 228 5.36 12.90 20.49
CA VAL A 228 5.23 11.84 21.51
C VAL A 228 3.78 11.78 22.01
N GLY A 229 3.19 10.58 22.01
CA GLY A 229 1.80 10.32 22.40
C GLY A 229 0.76 10.59 21.28
N GLU A 230 1.16 11.17 20.16
CA GLU A 230 0.30 11.45 19.00
C GLU A 230 0.49 10.43 17.85
N GLY A 231 1.14 9.30 18.12
CA GLY A 231 1.44 8.26 17.12
C GLY A 231 0.21 7.62 16.49
N TRP A 232 -0.94 7.58 17.19
CA TRP A 232 -2.19 7.15 16.56
C TRP A 232 -2.69 8.13 15.49
N ALA A 233 -2.56 9.45 15.73
CA ALA A 233 -2.91 10.45 14.74
C ALA A 233 -1.99 10.34 13.52
N ALA A 234 -0.68 10.12 13.74
CA ALA A 234 0.28 9.85 12.67
C ALA A 234 -0.07 8.56 11.89
N ALA A 235 -0.47 7.49 12.57
CA ALA A 235 -0.92 6.25 11.93
C ALA A 235 -2.16 6.47 11.05
N VAL A 236 -3.13 7.28 11.51
CA VAL A 236 -4.32 7.64 10.72
C VAL A 236 -3.95 8.43 9.45
N VAL A 237 -2.96 9.31 9.53
CA VAL A 237 -2.40 10.03 8.37
C VAL A 237 -1.81 9.04 7.37
N MET A 238 -0.95 8.11 7.82
CA MET A 238 -0.34 7.11 6.95
C MET A 238 -1.39 6.20 6.28
N LEU A 239 -2.37 5.70 7.05
CA LEU A 239 -3.48 4.87 6.54
C LEU A 239 -4.36 5.62 5.53
N ARG A 240 -4.45 6.96 5.63
CA ARG A 240 -5.16 7.77 4.64
C ARG A 240 -4.42 7.76 3.30
N HIS A 241 -3.08 7.88 3.31
CA HIS A 241 -2.27 7.77 2.09
C HIS A 241 -2.32 6.36 1.51
N GLU A 242 -2.24 5.32 2.35
CA GLU A 242 -2.38 3.92 1.92
C GLU A 242 -3.67 3.67 1.14
N ARG A 243 -4.82 4.20 1.60
CA ARG A 243 -6.10 4.05 0.90
C ARG A 243 -6.11 4.70 -0.48
N VAL A 244 -5.33 5.74 -0.71
CA VAL A 244 -5.19 6.35 -2.04
C VAL A 244 -4.30 5.46 -2.90
N THR A 245 -3.12 5.07 -2.40
CA THR A 245 -2.16 4.26 -3.15
C THR A 245 -2.70 2.87 -3.52
N ILE A 246 -3.43 2.21 -2.61
CA ILE A 246 -3.95 0.85 -2.79
C ILE A 246 -5.41 0.84 -3.26
N GLY A 247 -6.22 1.81 -2.84
CA GLY A 247 -7.69 1.77 -2.99
C GLY A 247 -8.26 2.43 -4.24
N THR A 248 -7.48 3.23 -4.99
CA THR A 248 -7.98 3.90 -6.21
C THR A 248 -7.61 3.16 -7.50
N GLY A 249 -7.52 1.82 -7.44
CA GLY A 249 -7.10 0.95 -8.53
C GLY A 249 -7.58 1.42 -9.90
N THR A 250 -6.63 1.82 -10.74
CA THR A 250 -6.86 2.00 -12.16
C THR A 250 -7.09 0.63 -12.80
N ARG A 251 -7.80 0.62 -13.93
CA ARG A 251 -8.01 -0.57 -14.75
C ARG A 251 -6.69 -0.93 -15.44
N ALA A 252 -5.76 -1.50 -14.69
CA ALA A 252 -4.48 -1.89 -15.23
C ALA A 252 -4.62 -3.23 -15.96
N ARG A 253 -4.11 -3.32 -17.19
CA ARG A 253 -3.96 -4.58 -17.93
C ARG A 253 -3.10 -5.60 -17.16
N SER A 254 -2.28 -5.11 -16.24
CA SER A 254 -1.50 -5.93 -15.31
C SER A 254 -2.32 -6.71 -14.29
N ASN A 255 -3.62 -6.44 -14.11
CA ASN A 255 -4.47 -7.21 -13.21
C ASN A 255 -5.02 -8.50 -13.88
N PRO A 256 -4.55 -9.72 -13.52
CA PRO A 256 -5.00 -10.98 -14.13
C PRO A 256 -6.47 -11.30 -13.83
N LEU A 257 -7.03 -10.67 -12.80
CA LEU A 257 -8.44 -10.76 -12.42
C LEU A 257 -9.27 -9.60 -12.97
N GLY A 258 -8.70 -8.77 -13.84
CA GLY A 258 -9.42 -7.71 -14.53
C GLY A 258 -10.34 -8.24 -15.63
N PHE A 259 -11.32 -7.42 -16.04
CA PHE A 259 -12.25 -7.79 -17.11
C PHE A 259 -11.54 -8.19 -18.41
N ASP A 260 -10.54 -7.42 -18.85
CA ASP A 260 -9.88 -7.68 -20.14
C ASP A 260 -9.13 -9.02 -20.11
N SER A 261 -8.38 -9.31 -19.04
CA SER A 261 -7.67 -10.59 -18.86
C SER A 261 -8.63 -11.78 -18.76
N LEU A 262 -9.73 -11.66 -18.01
CA LEU A 262 -10.71 -12.74 -17.88
C LEU A 262 -11.55 -12.94 -19.15
N LEU A 263 -11.76 -11.88 -19.95
CA LEU A 263 -12.38 -12.00 -21.27
C LEU A 263 -11.47 -12.78 -22.23
N GLU A 264 -10.17 -12.49 -22.27
CA GLU A 264 -9.23 -13.24 -23.09
C GLU A 264 -9.09 -14.70 -22.62
N LEU A 265 -9.05 -14.94 -21.30
CA LEU A 265 -9.10 -16.29 -20.76
C LEU A 265 -10.37 -17.03 -21.21
N ALA A 266 -11.55 -16.39 -21.11
CA ALA A 266 -12.80 -16.99 -21.56
C ALA A 266 -12.79 -17.30 -23.07
N ARG A 267 -12.17 -16.45 -23.90
CA ARG A 267 -12.00 -16.70 -25.35
C ARG A 267 -11.06 -17.87 -25.61
N ALA A 268 -9.91 -17.91 -24.93
CA ALA A 268 -8.93 -18.99 -25.06
C ALA A 268 -9.52 -20.36 -24.68
N ARG A 269 -10.47 -20.38 -23.73
CA ARG A 269 -11.20 -21.58 -23.30
C ARG A 269 -12.46 -21.88 -24.13
N GLY A 270 -12.82 -21.03 -25.10
CA GLY A 270 -14.05 -21.19 -25.90
C GLY A 270 -15.35 -21.00 -25.10
N LEU A 271 -15.29 -20.30 -23.96
CA LEU A 271 -16.40 -20.08 -23.04
C LEU A 271 -17.06 -18.69 -23.22
N ASN A 272 -16.51 -17.84 -24.08
CA ASN A 272 -16.99 -16.46 -24.28
C ASN A 272 -18.42 -16.36 -24.85
N ASP A 273 -18.96 -17.44 -25.43
CA ASP A 273 -20.34 -17.48 -25.93
C ASP A 273 -21.34 -18.10 -24.94
N ASP A 274 -20.87 -18.68 -23.83
CA ASP A 274 -21.72 -19.22 -22.77
C ASP A 274 -22.52 -18.07 -22.10
N PRO A 275 -23.86 -18.11 -22.08
CA PRO A 275 -24.69 -17.05 -21.49
C PRO A 275 -24.38 -16.76 -20.01
N ALA A 276 -24.00 -17.76 -19.22
CA ALA A 276 -23.64 -17.59 -17.81
C ALA A 276 -22.30 -16.87 -17.67
N VAL A 277 -21.28 -17.27 -18.44
CA VAL A 277 -19.95 -16.61 -18.45
C VAL A 277 -20.08 -15.16 -18.94
N ARG A 278 -20.81 -14.93 -20.03
CA ARG A 278 -21.06 -13.58 -20.56
C ARG A 278 -21.73 -12.67 -19.53
N ARG A 279 -22.69 -13.19 -18.76
CA ARG A 279 -23.35 -12.44 -17.68
C ARG A 279 -22.35 -12.05 -16.59
N ARG A 280 -21.49 -12.98 -16.16
CA ARG A 280 -20.47 -12.71 -15.13
C ARG A 280 -19.44 -11.68 -15.59
N LEU A 281 -18.94 -11.81 -16.84
CA LEU A 281 -18.02 -10.84 -17.45
C LEU A 281 -18.66 -9.45 -17.57
N ALA A 282 -19.93 -9.36 -17.99
CA ALA A 282 -20.63 -8.08 -18.06
C ALA A 282 -20.80 -7.41 -16.68
N LEU A 283 -21.05 -8.20 -15.63
CA LEU A 283 -21.10 -7.70 -14.25
C LEU A 283 -19.72 -7.22 -13.76
N LEU A 284 -18.64 -7.94 -14.08
CA LEU A 284 -17.28 -7.52 -13.76
C LEU A 284 -16.94 -6.18 -14.45
N TYR A 285 -17.22 -6.09 -15.75
CA TYR A 285 -17.05 -4.84 -16.52
C TYR A 285 -17.80 -3.66 -15.88
N ALA A 286 -19.07 -3.88 -15.50
CA ALA A 286 -19.90 -2.85 -14.89
C ALA A 286 -19.34 -2.40 -13.53
N ARG A 287 -18.86 -3.34 -12.70
CA ARG A 287 -18.25 -3.04 -11.40
C ARG A 287 -16.94 -2.25 -11.55
N GLU A 288 -16.05 -2.68 -12.45
CA GLU A 288 -14.81 -1.96 -12.74
C GLU A 288 -15.08 -0.55 -13.25
N SER A 289 -16.05 -0.41 -14.17
CA SER A 289 -16.44 0.89 -14.72
C SER A 289 -17.01 1.81 -13.64
N ALA A 290 -17.83 1.26 -12.72
CA ALA A 290 -18.39 2.02 -11.61
C ALA A 290 -17.30 2.45 -10.61
N LEU A 291 -16.36 1.56 -10.26
CA LEU A 291 -15.25 1.87 -9.37
C LEU A 291 -14.31 2.91 -9.99
N GLY A 292 -13.99 2.78 -11.28
CA GLY A 292 -13.19 3.76 -12.01
C GLY A 292 -13.88 5.13 -12.09
N ALA A 293 -15.19 5.17 -12.34
CA ALA A 293 -15.96 6.41 -12.30
C ALA A 293 -15.96 7.04 -10.89
N TYR A 294 -16.16 6.23 -9.85
CA TYR A 294 -16.11 6.69 -8.45
C TYR A 294 -14.74 7.25 -8.08
N GLY A 295 -13.67 6.57 -8.48
CA GLY A 295 -12.29 7.03 -8.29
C GLY A 295 -12.03 8.38 -8.95
N ARG A 296 -12.52 8.58 -10.20
CA ARG A 296 -12.43 9.88 -10.88
C ARG A 296 -13.15 10.99 -10.12
N VAL A 297 -14.37 10.74 -9.64
CA VAL A 297 -15.12 11.73 -8.84
C VAL A 297 -14.35 12.09 -7.56
N LEU A 298 -13.86 11.09 -6.82
CA LEU A 298 -13.08 11.35 -5.61
C LEU A 298 -11.80 12.15 -5.90
N HIS A 299 -11.17 11.87 -7.03
CA HIS A 299 -9.99 12.61 -7.48
C HIS A 299 -10.33 14.07 -7.82
N GLU A 300 -11.33 14.30 -8.67
CA GLU A 300 -11.80 15.64 -9.06
C GLU A 300 -12.20 16.49 -7.84
N GLU A 301 -12.88 15.89 -6.87
CA GLU A 301 -13.23 16.56 -5.61
C GLU A 301 -12.00 16.87 -4.75
N SER A 302 -11.04 15.93 -4.67
CA SER A 302 -9.77 16.18 -3.98
C SER A 302 -9.01 17.35 -4.61
N MET A 303 -9.06 17.48 -5.94
CA MET A 303 -8.52 18.62 -6.67
C MET A 303 -9.22 19.94 -6.33
N ALA A 304 -10.52 19.88 -6.04
CA ALA A 304 -11.29 21.02 -5.56
C ALA A 304 -11.11 21.30 -4.05
N GLY A 305 -10.17 20.63 -3.39
CA GLY A 305 -9.88 20.81 -1.96
C GLY A 305 -10.83 20.08 -1.02
N VAL A 306 -11.68 19.18 -1.54
CA VAL A 306 -12.56 18.35 -0.71
C VAL A 306 -11.81 17.08 -0.29
N PRO A 307 -11.56 16.84 1.00
CA PRO A 307 -10.86 15.64 1.42
C PRO A 307 -11.60 14.37 1.01
N ILE A 308 -10.88 13.38 0.50
CA ILE A 308 -11.43 12.04 0.21
C ILE A 308 -12.04 11.45 1.50
N GLY A 309 -11.29 11.53 2.60
CA GLY A 309 -11.75 11.12 3.93
C GLY A 309 -12.25 9.67 3.97
N ALA A 310 -13.33 9.43 4.71
CA ALA A 310 -13.92 8.10 4.87
C ALA A 310 -14.49 7.50 3.56
N ARG A 311 -14.72 8.31 2.52
CA ARG A 311 -15.26 7.86 1.23
C ARG A 311 -14.28 6.96 0.48
N GLY A 312 -12.98 7.11 0.69
CA GLY A 312 -11.97 6.17 0.19
C GLY A 312 -12.16 4.73 0.69
N SER A 313 -12.78 4.55 1.86
CA SER A 313 -13.12 3.24 2.41
C SER A 313 -14.14 2.49 1.54
N ALA A 314 -15.05 3.22 0.86
CA ALA A 314 -16.00 2.64 -0.06
C ALA A 314 -15.31 2.12 -1.34
N ALA A 315 -14.35 2.87 -1.87
CA ALA A 315 -13.53 2.41 -3.00
C ALA A 315 -12.72 1.15 -2.62
N LYS A 316 -12.05 1.17 -1.45
CA LYS A 316 -11.29 0.02 -0.94
C LYS A 316 -12.17 -1.22 -0.77
N LEU A 317 -13.34 -1.07 -0.13
CA LEU A 317 -14.27 -2.19 0.08
C LEU A 317 -14.77 -2.76 -1.25
N ALA A 318 -15.20 -1.90 -2.17
CA ALA A 318 -15.68 -2.32 -3.48
C ALA A 318 -14.58 -3.05 -4.28
N GLY A 319 -13.34 -2.55 -4.27
CA GLY A 319 -12.20 -3.20 -4.90
C GLY A 319 -11.88 -4.57 -4.31
N ALA A 320 -11.88 -4.69 -2.97
CA ALA A 320 -11.64 -5.96 -2.29
C ALA A 320 -12.72 -7.00 -2.56
N GLU A 321 -14.00 -6.61 -2.56
CA GLU A 321 -15.11 -7.50 -2.94
C GLU A 321 -15.04 -7.88 -4.42
N GLN A 322 -14.67 -6.95 -5.30
CA GLN A 322 -14.51 -7.23 -6.73
C GLN A 322 -13.40 -8.26 -6.99
N ALA A 323 -12.25 -8.16 -6.30
CA ALA A 323 -11.16 -9.12 -6.45
C ALA A 323 -11.60 -10.56 -6.12
N LEU A 324 -12.38 -10.74 -5.05
CA LEU A 324 -12.97 -12.05 -4.71
C LEU A 324 -13.96 -12.54 -5.76
N TRP A 325 -14.84 -11.66 -6.25
CA TRP A 325 -15.80 -11.99 -7.30
C TRP A 325 -15.14 -12.38 -8.63
N ALA A 326 -14.04 -11.70 -8.97
CA ALA A 326 -13.26 -11.99 -10.16
C ALA A 326 -12.45 -13.28 -10.00
N ALA A 327 -11.90 -13.54 -8.82
CA ALA A 327 -11.24 -14.82 -8.52
C ALA A 327 -12.23 -15.99 -8.64
N ASP A 328 -13.46 -15.83 -8.19
CA ASP A 328 -14.51 -16.85 -8.37
C ASP A 328 -14.87 -17.08 -9.86
N LEU A 329 -14.83 -16.02 -10.69
CA LEU A 329 -15.02 -16.18 -12.14
C LEU A 329 -13.84 -16.89 -12.79
N ALA A 330 -12.61 -16.54 -12.40
CA ALA A 330 -11.41 -17.23 -12.88
C ALA A 330 -11.44 -18.73 -12.54
N GLN A 331 -11.90 -19.09 -11.34
CA GLN A 331 -12.09 -20.49 -10.94
C GLN A 331 -13.05 -21.25 -11.86
N ASP A 332 -14.20 -20.66 -12.20
CA ASP A 332 -15.16 -21.25 -13.13
C ASP A 332 -14.58 -21.42 -14.55
N LEU A 333 -13.78 -20.45 -15.01
CA LEU A 333 -13.17 -20.49 -16.35
C LEU A 333 -12.06 -21.55 -16.45
N LEU A 334 -11.30 -21.76 -15.37
CA LEU A 334 -10.17 -22.69 -15.33
C LEU A 334 -10.61 -24.12 -14.98
N GLY A 335 -11.65 -24.29 -14.17
CA GLY A 335 -12.10 -25.59 -13.70
C GLY A 335 -10.97 -26.37 -13.02
N ALA A 336 -10.76 -27.62 -13.44
CA ALA A 336 -9.73 -28.49 -12.87
C ALA A 336 -8.29 -28.00 -13.11
N ASP A 337 -8.05 -27.22 -14.16
CA ASP A 337 -6.71 -26.74 -14.51
C ASP A 337 -6.16 -25.76 -13.47
N LEU A 338 -7.02 -25.12 -12.69
CA LEU A 338 -6.61 -24.30 -11.55
C LEU A 338 -5.75 -25.10 -10.56
N ALA A 339 -6.09 -26.37 -10.33
CA ALA A 339 -5.36 -27.25 -9.41
C ALA A 339 -4.18 -27.96 -10.07
N LEU A 340 -4.23 -28.19 -11.39
CA LEU A 340 -3.17 -28.86 -12.15
C LEU A 340 -2.03 -27.89 -12.50
N GLY A 341 -2.32 -26.60 -12.63
CA GLY A 341 -1.37 -25.55 -12.99
C GLY A 341 -0.92 -25.62 -14.46
N GLY A 342 0.05 -24.78 -14.78
CA GLY A 342 0.62 -24.61 -16.12
C GLY A 342 1.34 -23.26 -16.19
N ALA A 343 2.47 -23.19 -16.92
CA ALA A 343 3.26 -21.96 -17.00
C ALA A 343 2.47 -20.78 -17.58
N ASP A 344 1.52 -21.07 -18.49
CA ASP A 344 0.60 -20.10 -19.09
C ASP A 344 -0.55 -19.67 -18.16
N LEU A 345 -0.76 -20.39 -17.05
CA LEU A 345 -1.85 -20.14 -16.09
C LEU A 345 -1.34 -19.61 -14.74
N GLU A 346 -0.04 -19.68 -14.49
CA GLU A 346 0.58 -19.30 -13.21
C GLU A 346 0.11 -17.91 -12.77
N ARG A 347 0.07 -16.96 -13.71
CA ARG A 347 -0.30 -15.58 -13.45
C ARG A 347 -1.71 -15.44 -12.85
N VAL A 348 -2.70 -16.11 -13.45
CA VAL A 348 -4.10 -16.08 -12.97
C VAL A 348 -4.30 -16.94 -11.72
N VAL A 349 -3.61 -18.09 -11.63
CA VAL A 349 -3.65 -18.98 -10.46
C VAL A 349 -3.13 -18.23 -9.22
N MET A 350 -1.98 -17.57 -9.32
CA MET A 350 -1.40 -16.79 -8.23
C MET A 350 -2.31 -15.65 -7.80
N ALA A 351 -2.95 -14.95 -8.76
CA ALA A 351 -3.91 -13.90 -8.45
C ALA A 351 -5.16 -14.44 -7.71
N VAL A 352 -5.67 -15.62 -8.08
CA VAL A 352 -6.76 -16.30 -7.36
C VAL A 352 -6.34 -16.65 -5.93
N VAL A 353 -5.15 -17.20 -5.74
CA VAL A 353 -4.60 -17.56 -4.41
C VAL A 353 -4.38 -16.31 -3.53
N ALA A 354 -3.95 -15.20 -4.13
CA ALA A 354 -3.71 -13.93 -3.42
C ALA A 354 -5.00 -13.14 -3.11
N ALA A 355 -6.09 -13.35 -3.88
CA ALA A 355 -7.31 -12.54 -3.80
C ALA A 355 -7.89 -12.38 -2.37
N PRO A 356 -7.91 -13.41 -1.50
CA PRO A 356 -8.38 -13.26 -0.11
C PRO A 356 -7.63 -12.21 0.71
N GLY A 357 -6.35 -11.96 0.41
CA GLY A 357 -5.55 -10.96 1.10
C GLY A 357 -6.14 -9.55 1.01
N ASN A 358 -6.79 -9.20 -0.11
CA ASN A 358 -7.40 -7.87 -0.32
C ASN A 358 -8.55 -7.57 0.65
N ALA A 359 -9.26 -8.61 1.12
CA ALA A 359 -10.33 -8.46 2.10
C ALA A 359 -9.80 -8.14 3.51
N VAL A 360 -8.51 -8.37 3.77
CA VAL A 360 -7.86 -8.23 5.08
C VAL A 360 -6.92 -7.04 5.14
N ALA A 361 -6.04 -6.89 4.14
CA ALA A 361 -5.03 -5.82 4.07
C ALA A 361 -5.66 -4.42 3.95
N GLY A 362 -4.95 -3.39 4.40
CA GLY A 362 -5.42 -2.00 4.41
C GLY A 362 -6.69 -1.77 5.26
N GLY A 363 -6.94 -2.67 6.22
CA GLY A 363 -8.13 -2.72 7.08
C GLY A 363 -9.20 -3.64 6.52
N THR A 364 -9.66 -4.59 7.33
CA THR A 364 -10.62 -5.63 6.89
C THR A 364 -11.90 -5.05 6.33
N ASN A 365 -12.58 -5.82 5.46
CA ASN A 365 -13.86 -5.40 4.90
C ASN A 365 -14.90 -5.02 5.97
N GLU A 366 -14.89 -5.69 7.12
CA GLU A 366 -15.74 -5.39 8.27
C GLU A 366 -15.40 -4.02 8.87
N ILE A 367 -14.12 -3.70 9.04
CA ILE A 367 -13.68 -2.38 9.50
C ILE A 367 -14.05 -1.29 8.47
N GLN A 368 -13.93 -1.56 7.17
CA GLN A 368 -14.37 -0.61 6.14
C GLN A 368 -15.88 -0.36 6.23
N ARG A 369 -16.70 -1.40 6.42
CA ARG A 369 -18.16 -1.25 6.60
C ARG A 369 -18.49 -0.41 7.83
N ASN A 370 -17.78 -0.58 8.94
CA ASN A 370 -17.94 0.27 10.13
C ASN A 370 -17.57 1.72 9.83
N ILE A 371 -16.45 1.98 9.15
CA ILE A 371 -16.05 3.35 8.77
C ILE A 371 -17.11 3.99 7.87
N ILE A 372 -17.62 3.27 6.87
CA ILE A 372 -18.67 3.76 5.97
C ILE A 372 -19.95 4.06 6.76
N GLY A 373 -20.40 3.12 7.59
CA GLY A 373 -21.57 3.30 8.44
C GLY A 373 -21.46 4.53 9.33
N GLU A 374 -20.38 4.65 10.09
CA GLU A 374 -20.20 5.72 11.08
C GLU A 374 -19.90 7.08 10.44
N ARG A 375 -19.02 7.12 9.43
CA ARG A 375 -18.43 8.37 8.92
C ARG A 375 -19.04 8.87 7.62
N VAL A 376 -19.69 7.99 6.86
CA VAL A 376 -20.37 8.37 5.61
C VAL A 376 -21.88 8.40 5.81
N LEU A 377 -22.45 7.36 6.44
CA LEU A 377 -23.90 7.25 6.65
C LEU A 377 -24.37 7.89 7.97
N GLY A 378 -23.45 8.28 8.86
CA GLY A 378 -23.78 8.92 10.14
C GLY A 378 -24.46 7.98 11.14
N LEU A 379 -24.27 6.66 11.00
CA LEU A 379 -24.78 5.68 11.96
C LEU A 379 -24.05 5.81 13.30
N ALA A 380 -24.73 5.41 14.37
CA ALA A 380 -24.10 5.34 15.68
C ALA A 380 -22.93 4.35 15.66
N LYS A 381 -21.84 4.73 16.32
CA LYS A 381 -20.68 3.86 16.53
C LYS A 381 -21.06 2.68 17.41
N ASP A 382 -20.49 1.51 17.12
CA ASP A 382 -20.62 0.34 17.99
C ASP A 382 -20.13 0.68 19.41
N PRO A 383 -20.88 0.29 20.46
CA PRO A 383 -20.50 0.58 21.84
C PRO A 383 -19.19 -0.12 22.20
N GLY A 384 -18.10 0.64 22.28
CA GLY A 384 -16.79 0.17 22.73
C GLY A 384 -16.68 0.13 24.25
N VAL A 385 -16.11 -0.96 24.79
CA VAL A 385 -16.00 -1.21 26.23
C VAL A 385 -14.75 -0.60 26.90
N ASP A 386 -13.86 0.02 26.12
CA ASP A 386 -12.48 0.32 26.54
C ASP A 386 -11.97 1.73 26.20
N ARG A 387 -12.79 2.59 25.57
CA ARG A 387 -12.33 3.84 24.95
C ARG A 387 -11.57 4.79 25.90
N ASN A 388 -11.99 4.84 27.17
CA ASN A 388 -11.41 5.71 28.18
C ASN A 388 -10.62 4.95 29.24
N THR A 389 -10.47 3.64 29.07
CA THR A 389 -9.75 2.80 30.03
C THR A 389 -8.25 2.88 29.73
N PRO A 390 -7.40 3.17 30.73
CA PRO A 390 -5.95 3.06 30.61
C PRO A 390 -5.51 1.73 29.98
N TYR A 391 -4.55 1.77 29.07
CA TYR A 391 -4.10 0.58 28.35
C TYR A 391 -3.64 -0.55 29.29
N ASN A 392 -2.90 -0.22 30.34
CA ASN A 392 -2.42 -1.16 31.37
C ASN A 392 -3.54 -1.79 32.22
N LYS A 393 -4.80 -1.35 32.07
CA LYS A 393 -5.98 -1.94 32.69
C LYS A 393 -6.81 -2.79 31.73
N LEU A 394 -6.43 -2.84 30.45
CA LEU A 394 -7.11 -3.67 29.46
C LEU A 394 -6.70 -5.13 29.61
N LYS A 395 -7.66 -6.04 29.43
CA LYS A 395 -7.37 -7.45 29.23
C LYS A 395 -7.02 -7.66 27.77
N LEU A 396 -5.74 -7.70 27.45
CA LEU A 396 -5.27 -8.04 26.11
C LEU A 396 -5.37 -9.55 25.91
N SER A 397 -5.69 -10.01 24.70
CA SER A 397 -5.51 -11.43 24.38
C SER A 397 -4.01 -11.74 24.51
N ARG A 398 -3.70 -12.72 25.36
CA ARG A 398 -2.34 -13.24 25.50
C ARG A 398 -1.99 -14.14 24.31
#